data_AF-A0A257SMJ2-F1
#
_entry.id   AF-A0A257SMJ2-F1
#
_cell.length_a   1.000
_cell.length_b   1.000
_cell.length_c   1.000
_cell.angle_alpha   90.00
_cell.angle_beta   90.00
_cell.angle_gamma   90.00
#
_symmetry.space_group_name_H-M   'P 1'
#
loop_
_entity.id
_entity.type
_entity.pdbx_description
1 polymer ?
#
loop_
_entity_poly.entity_id
_entity_poly.type
_entity_poly.pdbx_seq_one_letter_code
_entity_poly.pdbx_strand_id
1 'polypeptide(L)'
;MASFFPRHTIELRLEEPKAFRRLSFNLVEMALVAGIVVRLFRSVALTHGSSSWLYIGGTFALGLAFLCSMTTAHLDNYPLKKWLWRAPAFGLGVVAGEMATSLLLIWAGREPTGTARAGFHDWMGMAISTFWTRELVVCIWAALLALIVSLVRRTIVAAELHTKHEREREHEAGR
;
A
#
# COMPACT_ATOMS: atom_id res chain seq x y z
N MET A 1 -1.42 -16.68 36.54
CA MET A 1 -1.87 -15.65 35.57
C MET A 1 -1.68 -16.21 34.18
N ALA A 2 -2.76 -16.29 33.38
CA ALA A 2 -2.68 -16.81 32.01
C ALA A 2 -1.84 -15.86 31.14
N SER A 3 -0.75 -16.35 30.55
CA SER A 3 0.10 -15.56 29.66
C SER A 3 -0.65 -15.30 28.35
N PHE A 4 -1.11 -14.07 28.15
CA PHE A 4 -1.86 -13.64 26.97
C PHE A 4 -1.04 -13.66 25.66
N PHE A 5 0.28 -13.88 25.73
CA PHE A 5 1.18 -13.93 24.59
C PHE A 5 1.68 -15.35 24.32
N PRO A 6 1.46 -15.91 23.12
CA PRO A 6 2.02 -17.19 22.71
C PRO A 6 3.56 -17.12 22.71
N ARG A 7 4.23 -18.02 23.44
CA ARG A 7 5.70 -18.20 23.42
C ARG A 7 6.19 -18.96 22.18
N HIS A 8 5.27 -19.60 21.47
CA HIS A 8 5.51 -20.26 20.20
C HIS A 8 4.82 -19.46 19.10
N THR A 9 5.59 -18.65 18.37
CA THR A 9 5.17 -18.20 17.05
C THR A 9 5.17 -19.42 16.17
N ILE A 10 4.01 -19.77 15.60
CA ILE A 10 3.98 -20.66 14.44
C ILE A 10 4.83 -19.93 13.40
N GLU A 11 6.07 -20.39 13.19
CA GLU A 11 6.91 -19.94 12.09
C GLU A 11 6.23 -20.44 10.80
N LEU A 12 5.20 -19.73 10.37
CA LEU A 12 4.73 -19.77 8.99
C LEU A 12 5.90 -19.24 8.15
N ARG A 13 6.86 -20.13 7.86
CA ARG A 13 7.85 -19.95 6.80
C ARG A 13 7.10 -19.97 5.47
N LEU A 14 6.37 -18.88 5.18
CA LEU A 14 6.11 -18.53 3.80
C LEU A 14 7.48 -18.19 3.21
N GLU A 15 8.11 -19.17 2.56
CA GLU A 15 9.21 -18.89 1.66
C GLU A 15 8.64 -18.06 0.51
N GLU A 16 8.71 -16.73 0.66
CA GLU A 16 8.34 -15.83 -0.43
C GLU A 16 9.20 -16.17 -1.65
N PRO A 17 8.58 -16.45 -2.81
CA PRO A 17 9.33 -16.73 -4.02
C PRO A 17 10.30 -15.56 -4.29
N LYS A 18 11.55 -15.87 -4.63
CA LYS A 18 12.62 -14.88 -4.82
C LYS A 18 12.22 -13.72 -5.75
N ALA A 19 11.33 -13.97 -6.70
CA ALA A 19 10.77 -12.96 -7.60
C ALA A 19 9.95 -11.88 -6.88
N PHE A 20 9.06 -12.26 -5.95
CA PHE A 20 8.22 -11.31 -5.20
C PHE A 20 9.07 -10.42 -4.29
N ARG A 21 10.07 -11.03 -3.62
CA ARG A 21 11.03 -10.26 -2.81
C ARG A 21 11.82 -9.27 -3.66
N ARG A 22 12.28 -9.67 -4.85
CA ARG A 22 13.01 -8.75 -5.75
C ARG A 22 12.13 -7.59 -6.20
N LEU A 23 10.86 -7.89 -6.51
CA LEU A 23 9.88 -6.89 -6.91
C LEU A 23 9.59 -5.91 -5.78
N SER A 24 9.43 -6.37 -4.53
CA SER A 24 9.13 -5.50 -3.39
C SER A 24 10.24 -4.50 -3.07
N PHE A 25 11.50 -4.89 -3.31
CA PHE A 25 12.66 -4.00 -3.17
C PHE A 25 12.81 -2.98 -4.31
N ASN A 26 12.25 -3.23 -5.50
CA ASN A 26 12.35 -2.30 -6.62
C ASN A 26 11.14 -1.36 -6.65
N LEU A 27 11.37 -0.10 -6.26
CA LEU A 27 10.34 0.95 -6.22
C LEU A 27 9.66 1.11 -7.57
N VAL A 28 10.44 1.12 -8.67
CA VAL A 28 9.91 1.39 -10.00
C VAL A 28 9.05 0.22 -10.48
N GLU A 29 9.56 -1.00 -10.43
CA GLU A 29 8.82 -2.19 -10.86
C GLU A 29 7.53 -2.35 -10.06
N MET A 30 7.60 -2.24 -8.73
CA MET A 30 6.43 -2.44 -7.88
C MET A 30 5.36 -1.37 -8.08
N ALA A 31 5.76 -0.09 -8.19
CA ALA A 31 4.84 1.01 -8.42
C ALA A 31 4.18 0.92 -9.80
N LEU A 32 4.96 0.60 -10.85
CA LEU A 32 4.41 0.41 -12.19
C LEU A 32 3.43 -0.75 -12.25
N VAL A 33 3.77 -1.90 -11.67
CA VAL A 33 2.87 -3.07 -11.61
C VAL A 33 1.59 -2.73 -10.85
N ALA A 34 1.70 -2.04 -9.72
CA ALA A 34 0.52 -1.59 -8.98
C ALA A 34 -0.38 -0.69 -9.84
N GLY A 35 0.19 0.30 -10.52
CA GLY A 35 -0.55 1.19 -11.41
C GLY A 35 -1.21 0.46 -12.59
N ILE A 36 -0.47 -0.41 -13.28
CA ILE A 36 -1.00 -1.21 -14.39
C ILE A 36 -2.19 -2.05 -13.94
N VAL A 37 -2.04 -2.79 -12.83
CA VAL A 37 -3.09 -3.67 -12.30
C VAL A 37 -4.32 -2.87 -11.89
N VAL A 38 -4.15 -1.76 -11.17
CA VAL A 38 -5.27 -0.88 -10.77
C VAL A 38 -6.00 -0.35 -11.98
N ARG A 39 -5.28 0.06 -13.04
CA ARG A 39 -5.89 0.61 -14.26
C ARG A 39 -6.68 -0.45 -15.03
N LEU A 40 -6.09 -1.62 -15.26
CA LEU A 40 -6.75 -2.72 -15.94
C LEU A 40 -7.97 -3.21 -15.17
N PHE A 41 -7.83 -3.39 -13.86
CA PHE A 41 -8.94 -3.77 -13.00
C PHE A 41 -10.10 -2.77 -13.09
N ARG A 42 -9.81 -1.46 -12.99
CA ARG A 42 -10.82 -0.41 -13.16
C ARG A 42 -11.47 -0.46 -14.54
N SER A 43 -10.69 -0.59 -15.60
CA SER A 43 -11.19 -0.66 -16.99
C SER A 43 -12.15 -1.84 -17.18
N VAL A 44 -11.76 -3.03 -16.70
CA VAL A 44 -12.60 -4.23 -16.75
C VAL A 44 -13.87 -4.04 -15.92
N ALA A 45 -13.73 -3.54 -14.70
CA ALA A 45 -14.83 -3.36 -13.78
C ALA A 45 -15.86 -2.34 -14.26
N LEU A 46 -15.43 -1.27 -14.92
CA LEU A 46 -16.33 -0.28 -15.52
C LEU A 46 -16.98 -0.78 -16.83
N THR A 47 -16.31 -1.67 -17.56
CA THR A 47 -16.83 -2.21 -18.83
C THR A 47 -17.89 -3.30 -18.62
N HIS A 48 -17.71 -4.16 -17.61
CA HIS A 48 -18.58 -5.32 -17.35
C HIS A 48 -19.45 -5.17 -16.09
N GLY A 49 -19.38 -4.01 -15.44
CA GLY A 49 -19.94 -3.79 -14.12
C GLY A 49 -21.45 -3.56 -14.10
N SER A 50 -22.06 -3.98 -12.99
CA SER A 50 -23.42 -3.58 -12.64
C SER A 50 -23.45 -2.12 -12.16
N SER A 51 -24.55 -1.41 -12.42
CA SER A 51 -24.81 -0.07 -11.88
C SER A 51 -25.21 -0.05 -10.40
N SER A 52 -25.16 -1.20 -9.71
CA SER A 52 -25.47 -1.27 -8.28
C SER A 52 -24.43 -0.53 -7.43
N TRP A 53 -24.92 0.19 -6.40
CA TRP A 53 -24.07 0.93 -5.46
C TRP A 53 -23.02 0.04 -4.79
N LEU A 54 -23.41 -1.19 -4.43
CA LEU A 54 -22.52 -2.18 -3.83
C LEU A 54 -21.37 -2.58 -4.78
N TYR A 55 -21.64 -2.72 -6.08
CA TYR A 55 -20.61 -3.06 -7.06
C TYR A 55 -19.61 -1.90 -7.23
N ILE A 56 -20.11 -0.67 -7.34
CA ILE A 56 -19.27 0.53 -7.46
C ILE A 56 -18.40 0.71 -6.21
N GLY A 57 -19.02 0.65 -5.03
CA GLY A 57 -18.33 0.75 -3.75
C GLY A 57 -17.32 -0.39 -3.54
N GLY A 58 -17.70 -1.63 -3.87
CA GLY A 58 -16.84 -2.80 -3.75
C GLY A 58 -15.63 -2.75 -4.69
N THR A 59 -15.83 -2.33 -5.94
CA THR A 59 -14.73 -2.14 -6.90
C THR A 59 -13.76 -1.07 -6.41
N PHE A 60 -14.28 0.06 -5.92
CA PHE A 60 -13.45 1.12 -5.36
C PHE A 60 -12.67 0.64 -4.13
N ALA A 61 -13.34 -0.03 -3.19
CA ALA A 61 -12.72 -0.57 -1.99
C ALA A 61 -11.65 -1.61 -2.30
N LEU A 62 -11.89 -2.50 -3.27
CA LEU A 62 -10.91 -3.51 -3.67
C LEU A 62 -9.67 -2.89 -4.31
N GLY A 63 -9.84 -1.90 -5.20
CA GLY A 63 -8.72 -1.17 -5.78
C GLY A 63 -7.92 -0.40 -4.74
N LEU A 64 -8.60 0.22 -3.76
CA LEU A 64 -7.97 0.91 -2.64
C LEU A 64 -7.19 -0.06 -1.75
N ALA A 65 -7.81 -1.18 -1.36
CA ALA A 65 -7.17 -2.20 -0.54
C ALA A 65 -5.93 -2.79 -1.22
N PHE A 66 -6.00 -3.03 -2.54
CA PHE A 66 -4.86 -3.48 -3.31
C PHE A 66 -3.71 -2.46 -3.31
N LEU A 67 -4.02 -1.18 -3.60
CA LEU A 67 -3.01 -0.11 -3.60
C LEU A 67 -2.38 0.09 -2.22
N CYS A 68 -3.19 0.09 -1.15
CA CYS A 68 -2.72 0.16 0.22
C CYS A 68 -1.82 -1.03 0.54
N SER A 69 -2.20 -2.26 0.16
CA SER A 69 -1.41 -3.47 0.41
C SER A 69 -0.05 -3.42 -0.31
N MET A 70 -0.02 -3.00 -1.58
CA MET A 70 1.22 -2.82 -2.33
C MET A 70 2.11 -1.73 -1.71
N THR A 71 1.51 -0.62 -1.28
CA THR A 71 2.23 0.46 -0.61
C THR A 71 2.84 -0.02 0.71
N THR A 72 2.07 -0.75 1.53
CA THR A 72 2.54 -1.36 2.78
C THR A 72 3.71 -2.30 2.50
N ALA A 73 3.54 -3.23 1.56
CA ALA A 73 4.55 -4.23 1.22
C ALA A 73 5.83 -3.58 0.67
N HIS A 74 5.74 -2.44 -0.03
CA HIS A 74 6.93 -1.70 -0.45
C HIS A 74 7.63 -1.03 0.73
N LEU A 75 6.88 -0.31 1.56
CA LEU A 75 7.40 0.51 2.65
C LEU A 75 7.97 -0.30 3.81
N ASP A 76 7.44 -1.51 4.06
CA ASP A 76 7.92 -2.42 5.12
C ASP A 76 9.39 -2.81 4.94
N ASN A 77 9.92 -2.74 3.72
CA ASN A 77 11.33 -3.00 3.43
C ASN A 77 12.28 -1.87 3.91
N TYR A 78 11.76 -0.76 4.44
CA TYR A 78 12.55 0.43 4.74
C TYR A 78 12.22 1.04 6.11
N PRO A 79 13.21 1.69 6.77
CA PRO A 79 12.95 2.43 8.00
C PRO A 79 12.07 3.66 7.74
N LEU A 80 11.26 4.03 8.75
CA LEU A 80 10.29 5.14 8.71
C LEU A 80 10.85 6.46 8.14
N LYS A 81 12.12 6.79 8.44
CA LYS A 81 12.76 8.03 7.92
C LYS A 81 12.78 8.09 6.39
N LYS A 82 12.88 6.93 5.72
CA LYS A 82 12.90 6.86 4.25
C LYS A 82 11.50 6.94 3.64
N TRP A 83 10.43 6.73 4.42
CA TRP A 83 9.05 6.75 3.92
C TRP A 83 8.66 8.14 3.41
N LEU A 84 9.24 9.21 3.98
CA LEU A 84 8.94 10.59 3.63
C LEU A 84 9.11 10.90 2.14
N TRP A 85 10.12 10.31 1.49
CA TRP A 85 10.33 10.48 0.04
C TRP A 85 9.86 9.26 -0.76
N ARG A 86 9.91 8.05 -0.17
CA ARG A 86 9.53 6.83 -0.88
C ARG A 86 8.04 6.70 -1.12
N ALA A 87 7.20 7.16 -0.19
CA ALA A 87 5.76 7.14 -0.40
C ALA A 87 5.36 8.05 -1.57
N PRO A 88 5.82 9.31 -1.64
CA PRO A 88 5.61 10.13 -2.83
C PRO A 88 6.18 9.52 -4.12
N ALA A 89 7.42 9.03 -4.09
CA ALA A 89 8.03 8.40 -5.27
C ALA A 89 7.25 7.16 -5.75
N PHE A 90 6.70 6.38 -4.81
CA PHE A 90 5.83 5.25 -5.13
C PHE A 90 4.51 5.72 -5.76
N GLY A 91 3.88 6.75 -5.20
CA GLY A 91 2.68 7.38 -5.76
C GLY A 91 2.87 7.85 -7.20
N LEU A 92 3.96 8.57 -7.47
CA LEU A 92 4.37 8.98 -8.82
C LEU A 92 4.52 7.78 -9.78
N GLY A 93 5.17 6.71 -9.32
CA GLY A 93 5.33 5.50 -10.12
C GLY A 93 4.01 4.80 -10.45
N VAL A 94 3.08 4.77 -9.49
CA VAL A 94 1.72 4.24 -9.68
C VAL A 94 0.98 5.07 -10.73
N VAL A 95 1.05 6.39 -10.62
CA VAL A 95 0.42 7.32 -11.59
C VAL A 95 1.00 7.12 -12.99
N ALA A 96 2.33 6.98 -13.10
CA ALA A 96 2.98 6.70 -14.38
C ALA A 96 2.50 5.36 -14.98
N GLY A 97 2.39 4.31 -14.16
CA GLY A 97 1.86 3.01 -14.59
C GLY A 97 0.39 3.08 -15.04
N GLU A 98 -0.46 3.78 -14.28
CA GLU A 98 -1.87 3.97 -14.64
C GLU A 98 -2.02 4.74 -15.94
N MET A 99 -1.27 5.83 -16.12
CA MET A 99 -1.42 6.70 -17.30
C MET A 99 -0.79 6.11 -18.55
N ALA A 100 0.31 5.38 -18.43
CA ALA A 100 0.86 4.59 -19.55
C ALA A 100 -0.14 3.52 -20.00
N THR A 101 -0.73 2.79 -19.04
CA THR A 101 -1.76 1.79 -19.33
C THR A 101 -3.00 2.44 -19.94
N SER A 102 -3.42 3.59 -19.43
CA SER A 102 -4.55 4.34 -19.99
C SER A 102 -4.29 4.78 -21.42
N LEU A 103 -3.06 5.18 -21.76
CA LEU A 103 -2.70 5.57 -23.12
C LEU A 103 -2.81 4.38 -24.08
N LEU A 104 -2.32 3.21 -23.66
CA LEU A 104 -2.46 1.95 -24.43
C LEU A 104 -3.93 1.56 -24.61
N LEU A 105 -4.75 1.73 -23.58
CA LEU A 105 -6.19 1.43 -23.64
C LEU A 105 -6.94 2.44 -24.52
N ILE A 106 -6.58 3.73 -24.50
CA ILE A 106 -7.13 4.76 -25.41
C ILE A 106 -6.79 4.40 -26.85
N TRP A 107 -5.52 4.06 -27.11
CA TRP A 107 -5.07 3.63 -28.43
C TRP A 107 -5.82 2.39 -28.92
N ALA A 108 -6.10 1.43 -28.04
CA ALA A 108 -6.92 0.26 -28.34
C ALA A 108 -8.44 0.53 -28.35
N GLY A 109 -8.87 1.77 -28.09
CA GLY A 109 -10.27 2.17 -28.01
C GLY A 109 -11.04 1.45 -26.90
N ARG A 110 -10.39 1.06 -25.80
CA ARG A 110 -10.96 0.30 -24.68
C ARG A 110 -10.98 1.04 -23.35
N GLU A 111 -10.46 2.26 -23.29
CA GLU A 111 -10.44 3.04 -22.05
C GLU A 111 -11.82 3.64 -21.75
N PRO A 112 -12.47 3.29 -20.62
CA PRO A 112 -13.76 3.85 -20.24
C PRO A 112 -13.63 5.20 -19.50
N THR A 113 -14.43 6.19 -19.90
CA THR A 113 -14.62 7.48 -19.22
C THR A 113 -16.10 7.67 -18.91
N GLY A 114 -16.55 7.11 -17.79
CA GLY A 114 -17.96 7.15 -17.41
C GLY A 114 -18.83 6.35 -18.38
N THR A 115 -19.75 7.02 -19.08
CA THR A 115 -20.65 6.40 -20.07
C THR A 115 -20.07 6.33 -21.48
N ALA A 116 -18.91 6.97 -21.72
CA ALA A 116 -18.25 7.02 -23.02
C ALA A 116 -16.85 6.40 -22.98
N ARG A 117 -16.18 6.36 -24.14
CA ARG A 117 -14.76 5.97 -24.25
C ARG A 117 -13.87 7.21 -24.23
N ALA A 118 -12.74 7.11 -23.54
CA ALA A 118 -11.75 8.17 -23.46
C ALA A 118 -11.10 8.44 -24.82
N GLY A 119 -10.92 9.71 -25.17
CA GLY A 119 -10.05 10.14 -26.26
C GLY A 119 -8.66 10.56 -25.77
N PHE A 120 -7.73 10.79 -26.71
CA PHE A 120 -6.40 11.32 -26.38
C PHE A 120 -6.43 12.71 -25.74
N HIS A 121 -7.45 13.53 -26.02
CA HIS A 121 -7.62 14.86 -25.43
C HIS A 121 -8.00 14.79 -23.94
N ASP A 122 -8.67 13.73 -23.50
CA ASP A 122 -9.04 13.52 -22.09
C ASP A 122 -7.85 13.10 -21.24
N TRP A 123 -6.80 12.55 -21.87
CA TRP A 123 -5.70 11.89 -21.18
C TRP A 123 -4.98 12.82 -20.19
N MET A 124 -4.77 14.09 -20.54
CA MET A 124 -4.12 15.04 -19.64
C MET A 124 -4.96 15.34 -18.39
N GLY A 125 -6.27 15.53 -18.55
CA GLY A 125 -7.18 15.74 -17.41
C GLY A 125 -7.27 14.49 -16.52
N MET A 126 -7.26 13.30 -17.13
CA MET A 126 -7.21 12.02 -16.43
C MET A 126 -5.88 11.84 -15.67
N ALA A 127 -4.76 12.27 -16.25
CA ALA A 127 -3.45 12.22 -15.60
C ALA A 127 -3.38 13.12 -14.37
N ILE A 128 -3.85 14.36 -14.47
CA ILE A 128 -3.84 15.31 -13.34
C ILE A 128 -4.76 14.83 -12.20
N SER A 129 -5.97 14.38 -12.53
CA SER A 129 -6.90 13.86 -11.51
C SER A 129 -6.38 12.58 -10.86
N THR A 130 -5.78 11.68 -11.64
CA THR A 130 -5.16 10.45 -11.13
C THR A 130 -3.96 10.78 -10.25
N PHE A 131 -3.11 11.73 -10.67
CA PHE A 131 -1.98 12.21 -9.89
C PHE A 131 -2.41 12.62 -8.48
N TRP A 132 -3.33 13.59 -8.37
CA TRP A 132 -3.77 14.06 -7.06
C TRP A 132 -4.43 12.97 -6.22
N THR A 133 -5.30 12.18 -6.84
CA THR A 133 -6.04 11.14 -6.10
C THR A 133 -5.11 10.05 -5.58
N ARG A 134 -4.17 9.55 -6.41
CA ARG A 134 -3.26 8.48 -6.01
C ARG A 134 -2.19 8.96 -5.05
N GLU A 135 -1.63 10.13 -5.31
CA GLU A 135 -0.62 10.71 -4.46
C GLU A 135 -1.16 10.95 -3.04
N LEU A 136 -2.38 11.53 -2.94
CA LEU A 136 -3.04 11.72 -1.65
C LEU A 136 -3.30 10.39 -0.95
N VAL A 137 -3.85 9.39 -1.63
CA VAL A 137 -4.13 8.08 -1.03
C VAL A 137 -2.85 7.42 -0.49
N VAL A 138 -1.79 7.38 -1.29
CA VAL A 138 -0.51 6.74 -0.92
C VAL A 138 0.12 7.49 0.26
N CYS A 139 0.14 8.83 0.23
CA CYS A 139 0.73 9.63 1.30
C CYS A 139 -0.07 9.53 2.60
N ILE A 140 -1.40 9.60 2.54
CA ILE A 140 -2.28 9.47 3.72
C ILE A 140 -2.12 8.07 4.33
N TRP A 141 -2.10 7.02 3.50
CA TRP A 141 -1.91 5.66 3.98
C TRP A 141 -0.53 5.47 4.62
N ALA A 142 0.54 5.97 3.99
CA ALA A 142 1.88 5.92 4.54
C ALA A 142 2.00 6.67 5.87
N ALA A 143 1.36 7.84 5.99
CA ALA A 143 1.32 8.61 7.24
C ALA A 143 0.56 7.85 8.35
N LEU A 144 -0.58 7.24 8.01
CA LEU A 144 -1.36 6.42 8.93
C LEU A 144 -0.55 5.22 9.43
N LEU A 145 0.11 4.49 8.54
CA LEU A 145 0.99 3.38 8.90
C LEU A 145 2.16 3.86 9.76
N ALA A 146 2.80 4.97 9.41
CA ALA A 146 3.91 5.51 10.18
C ALA A 146 3.47 5.88 11.61
N LEU A 147 2.27 6.44 11.77
CA LEU A 147 1.68 6.74 13.06
C LEU A 147 1.46 5.44 13.87
N ILE A 148 0.81 4.44 13.29
CA ILE A 148 0.56 3.15 13.94
C ILE A 148 1.86 2.49 14.38
N VAL A 149 2.85 2.37 13.48
CA VAL A 149 4.16 1.77 13.77
C VAL A 149 4.88 2.55 14.88
N SER A 150 4.77 3.88 14.87
CA SER A 150 5.37 4.72 15.92
C SER A 150 4.73 4.50 17.28
N LEU A 151 3.40 4.35 17.34
CA LEU A 151 2.67 4.08 18.58
C LEU A 151 3.01 2.70 19.14
N VAL A 152 2.99 1.66 18.29
CA VAL A 152 3.33 0.29 18.68
C VAL A 152 4.78 0.20 19.16
N ARG A 153 5.72 0.87 18.49
CA ARG A 153 7.12 0.90 18.93
C ARG A 153 7.26 1.54 20.31
N ARG A 154 6.50 2.61 20.60
CA ARG A 154 6.53 3.28 21.91
C ARG A 154 5.98 2.38 23.02
N THR A 155 4.91 1.63 22.78
CA THR A 155 4.33 0.74 23.79
C THR A 155 5.23 -0.44 24.11
N ILE A 156 5.88 -1.04 23.10
CA ILE A 156 6.83 -2.15 23.29
C ILE A 156 8.06 -1.67 24.08
N VAL A 157 8.65 -0.54 23.68
CA VAL A 157 9.83 0.02 24.39
C VAL A 157 9.49 0.37 25.84
N ALA A 158 8.30 0.91 26.11
CA ALA A 158 7.85 1.20 27.47
C ALA A 158 7.71 -0.08 28.32
N ALA A 159 7.18 -1.16 27.74
CA ALA A 159 7.06 -2.44 28.41
C ALA A 159 8.44 -3.07 28.72
N GLU A 160 9.37 -3.02 27.76
CA GLU A 160 10.74 -3.53 27.95
C GLU A 160 11.47 -2.79 29.07
N LEU A 161 11.36 -1.45 29.13
CA LEU A 161 11.96 -0.65 30.19
C LEU A 161 11.41 -1.00 31.57
N HIS A 162 10.10 -1.24 31.69
CA HIS A 162 9.48 -1.64 32.95
C HIS A 162 10.04 -2.98 33.45
N THR A 163 10.13 -3.98 32.56
CA THR A 163 10.68 -5.30 32.92
C THR A 163 12.17 -5.24 33.29
N LYS A 164 12.94 -4.33 32.66
CA LYS A 164 14.35 -4.15 33.00
C LYS A 164 14.52 -3.59 34.41
N HIS A 165 13.73 -2.58 34.77
CA HIS A 165 13.75 -2.00 36.11
C HIS A 165 13.29 -2.97 37.20
N GLU A 166 12.30 -3.84 36.93
CA GLU A 166 11.90 -4.89 37.87
C GLU A 166 13.05 -5.87 38.13
N ARG A 167 13.76 -6.32 37.09
CA ARG A 167 14.93 -7.20 37.23
C ARG A 167 16.08 -6.55 38.01
N GLU A 168 16.35 -5.28 37.74
CA GLU A 168 17.37 -4.51 38.47
C GLU A 168 17.04 -4.45 39.97
N ARG A 169 15.78 -4.22 40.34
CA ARG A 169 15.32 -4.21 41.74
C ARG A 169 15.41 -5.59 42.41
N GLU A 170 15.07 -6.66 41.70
CA GLU A 170 15.22 -8.03 42.22
C GLU A 170 16.70 -8.38 42.47
N HIS A 171 17.60 -7.95 41.60
CA HIS A 171 19.05 -8.11 41.79
C HIS A 171 19.61 -7.31 42.98
N GLU A 172 19.06 -6.13 43.27
CA GLU A 172 19.43 -5.32 44.43
C GLU A 172 18.85 -5.88 45.73
N ALA A 173 17.63 -6.41 45.73
CA ALA A 173 16.98 -6.98 46.92
C ALA A 173 17.52 -8.38 47.31
N GLY A 174 18.20 -9.07 46.38
CA GLY A 174 18.81 -10.38 46.62
C GLY A 174 20.27 -10.36 47.08
N ARG A 175 20.86 -9.17 47.32
CA ARG A 175 22.18 -8.98 47.94
C ARG A 175 22.02 -8.49 49.37
#